data_AF-A0AAN7JYZ8-F1
#
_entry.id   AF-A0AAN7JYZ8-F1
#
_cell.length_a   1.000
_cell.length_b   1.000
_cell.length_c   1.000
_cell.angle_alpha   90.00
_cell.angle_beta   90.00
_cell.angle_gamma   90.00
#
_symmetry.space_group_name_H-M   'P 1'
#
loop_
_entity.id
_entity.type
_entity.pdbx_description
1 polymer ?
#
loop_
_entity_poly.entity_id
_entity_poly.type
_entity_poly.pdbx_seq_one_letter_code
_entity_poly.pdbx_strand_id
1 'polypeptide(L)'
;MVAANREMVVYCFDTLVSHYTSEEAPPPAFDGAQHPLFVTWKKVVNGGEPRLRGCIGSLEAHCLINGFREYALTSALRDRRFPPIQARELPSLECTVSILTDYETANHYLDWEAGKHGIIIEFSDPDYNSRRSATYLPEVAANEGWTKVEAIDSLMRKAGYNGAITESLRKRIKLTRYQSTLFSMHYSEYVSYVKTTRGAAPTIAGVKPGVH
;
A
#
# COMPACT_ATOMS: atom_id res chain seq x y z
N MET A 1 9.94 17.14 2.90
CA MET A 1 9.12 16.14 2.16
C MET A 1 8.78 15.04 3.15
N VAL A 2 7.52 14.67 3.30
CA VAL A 2 7.12 13.59 4.22
C VAL A 2 7.44 12.26 3.55
N ALA A 3 8.13 11.38 4.28
CA ALA A 3 8.51 10.05 3.82
C ALA A 3 8.00 8.99 4.79
N ALA A 4 7.65 7.83 4.24
CA ALA A 4 7.33 6.63 5.01
C ALA A 4 8.46 6.32 5.98
N ASN A 5 8.12 6.08 7.24
CA ASN A 5 9.10 5.88 8.29
C ASN A 5 8.63 4.86 9.32
N ARG A 6 9.54 4.55 10.24
CA ARG A 6 9.33 3.59 11.32
C ARG A 6 8.08 3.87 12.16
N GLU A 7 7.88 5.11 12.60
CA GLU A 7 6.78 5.46 13.51
C GLU A 7 5.41 5.25 12.84
N MET A 8 5.31 5.44 11.53
CA MET A 8 4.09 5.18 10.77
C MET A 8 3.76 3.69 10.73
N VAL A 9 4.76 2.82 10.53
CA VAL A 9 4.52 1.36 10.55
C VAL A 9 4.20 0.87 11.96
N VAL A 10 4.91 1.38 12.97
CA VAL A 10 4.62 1.11 14.39
C VAL A 10 3.17 1.49 14.69
N TYR A 11 2.70 2.63 14.21
CA TYR A 11 1.31 3.07 14.42
C TYR A 11 0.27 2.17 13.72
N CYS A 12 0.58 1.62 12.55
CA CYS A 12 -0.27 0.61 11.92
C CYS A 12 -0.36 -0.69 12.75
N PHE A 13 0.76 -1.14 13.32
CA PHE A 13 0.76 -2.28 14.25
C PHE A 13 0.03 -1.97 15.55
N ASP A 14 0.29 -0.83 16.19
CA ASP A 14 -0.42 -0.35 17.38
C ASP A 14 -1.93 -0.40 17.15
N THR A 15 -2.39 0.16 16.02
CA THR A 15 -3.80 0.17 15.65
C THR A 15 -4.39 -1.23 15.54
N LEU A 16 -3.68 -2.17 14.89
CA LEU A 16 -4.15 -3.54 14.73
C LEU A 16 -4.09 -4.33 16.05
N VAL A 17 -3.09 -4.09 16.90
CA VAL A 17 -2.96 -4.71 18.22
C VAL A 17 -4.09 -4.25 19.13
N SER A 18 -4.33 -2.94 19.21
CA SER A 18 -5.44 -2.33 19.95
C SER A 18 -6.80 -2.88 19.56
N HIS A 19 -7.01 -3.23 18.28
CA HIS A 19 -8.22 -3.91 17.85
C HIS A 19 -8.44 -5.27 18.56
N TYR A 20 -7.38 -6.05 18.80
CA TYR A 20 -7.49 -7.35 19.47
C TYR A 20 -7.43 -7.27 20.99
N THR A 21 -6.76 -6.26 21.56
CA THR A 21 -6.70 -6.07 23.02
C THR A 21 -7.90 -5.28 23.55
N SER A 22 -8.67 -4.63 22.68
CA SER A 22 -9.71 -3.64 23.05
C SER A 22 -9.18 -2.46 23.86
N GLU A 23 -7.88 -2.18 23.74
CA GLU A 23 -7.22 -1.03 24.36
C GLU A 23 -7.13 0.14 23.37
N GLU A 24 -6.91 1.35 23.87
CA GLU A 24 -6.66 2.50 23.02
C GLU A 24 -5.26 2.45 22.42
N ALA A 25 -5.13 2.75 21.12
CA ALA A 25 -3.83 2.84 20.47
C ALA A 25 -3.05 4.05 21.00
N PRO A 26 -1.75 3.92 21.26
CA PRO A 26 -0.89 5.05 21.61
C PRO A 26 -1.02 6.20 20.59
N PRO A 27 -0.83 7.46 21.03
CA PRO A 27 -0.83 8.58 20.10
C PRO A 27 0.29 8.42 19.05
N PRO A 28 0.05 8.83 17.80
CA PRO A 28 1.04 8.74 16.73
C PRO A 28 2.25 9.63 17.04
N ALA A 29 3.46 9.15 16.73
CA ALA A 29 4.72 9.89 16.88
C ALA A 29 5.15 10.60 15.58
N PHE A 30 4.18 11.08 14.78
CA PHE A 30 4.40 11.78 13.51
C PHE A 30 3.25 12.75 13.21
N ASP A 31 3.48 13.70 12.29
CA ASP A 31 2.52 14.75 11.96
C ASP A 31 1.40 14.30 11.01
N GLY A 32 0.23 14.94 11.13
CA GLY A 32 -0.97 14.72 10.31
C GLY A 32 -0.92 15.34 8.91
N ALA A 33 0.19 15.21 8.19
CA ALA A 33 0.30 15.70 6.81
C ALA A 33 -0.75 15.07 5.88
N GLN A 34 -1.03 15.71 4.74
CA GLN A 34 -2.02 15.22 3.77
C GLN A 34 -1.30 14.52 2.61
N HIS A 35 -1.43 13.21 2.50
CA HIS A 35 -0.84 12.44 1.41
C HIS A 35 -1.69 11.24 1.02
N PRO A 36 -1.65 10.82 -0.26
CA PRO A 36 -2.14 9.51 -0.65
C PRO A 36 -1.24 8.43 -0.05
N LEU A 37 -1.85 7.37 0.45
CA LEU A 37 -1.14 6.36 1.23
C LEU A 37 -1.75 4.97 1.07
N PHE A 38 -0.93 3.96 1.29
CA PHE A 38 -1.36 2.56 1.32
C PHE A 38 -0.77 1.85 2.53
N VAL A 39 -1.54 0.91 3.09
CA VAL A 39 -1.06 -0.06 4.08
C VAL A 39 -1.15 -1.45 3.49
N THR A 40 -0.03 -2.16 3.55
CA THR A 40 0.09 -3.53 3.06
C THR A 40 0.52 -4.45 4.18
N TRP A 41 -0.25 -5.50 4.39
CA TRP A 41 0.10 -6.62 5.24
C TRP A 41 0.60 -7.76 4.38
N LYS A 42 1.75 -8.33 4.76
CA LYS A 42 2.22 -9.62 4.26
C LYS A 42 2.36 -10.59 5.42
N LYS A 43 2.39 -11.88 5.09
CA LYS A 43 2.53 -12.97 6.03
C LYS A 43 3.65 -13.91 5.60
N VAL A 44 4.58 -14.17 6.50
CA VAL A 44 5.61 -15.19 6.36
C VAL A 44 5.04 -16.54 6.78
N VAL A 45 5.15 -17.55 5.93
CA VAL A 45 4.70 -18.91 6.22
C VAL A 45 5.89 -19.84 6.13
N ASN A 46 6.17 -20.58 7.21
CA ASN A 46 7.25 -21.57 7.30
C ASN A 46 8.63 -21.03 6.88
N GLY A 47 8.94 -19.77 7.21
CA GLY A 47 10.21 -19.12 6.87
C GLY A 47 10.42 -18.82 5.39
N GLY A 48 9.39 -18.97 4.54
CA GLY A 48 9.45 -18.58 3.14
C GLY A 48 9.20 -17.09 2.92
N GLU A 49 9.22 -16.67 1.65
CA GLU A 49 8.99 -15.29 1.24
C GLU A 49 7.64 -14.74 1.75
N PRO A 50 7.58 -13.48 2.25
CA PRO A 50 6.34 -12.85 2.69
C PRO A 50 5.29 -12.81 1.56
N ARG A 51 4.10 -13.34 1.84
CA ARG A 51 2.97 -13.34 0.89
C ARG A 51 1.95 -12.28 1.24
N LEU A 52 1.37 -11.63 0.24
CA LEU A 52 0.31 -10.63 0.43
C LEU A 52 -0.84 -11.19 1.29
N ARG A 53 -1.21 -10.46 2.34
CA ARG A 53 -2.26 -10.81 3.31
C ARG A 53 -3.37 -9.76 3.40
N GLY A 54 -3.14 -8.57 2.86
CA GLY A 54 -4.10 -7.48 2.66
C GLY A 54 -3.40 -6.22 2.16
N CYS A 55 -4.04 -5.43 1.31
CA CYS A 55 -3.47 -4.15 0.86
C CYS A 55 -4.59 -3.20 0.45
N ILE A 56 -4.73 -2.09 1.17
CA ILE A 56 -5.75 -1.06 0.93
C ILE A 56 -5.12 0.32 1.18
N GLY A 57 -5.57 1.31 0.42
CA GLY A 57 -5.15 2.70 0.52
C GLY A 57 -5.99 3.59 -0.40
N SER A 58 -5.53 4.81 -0.61
CA SER A 58 -6.16 5.76 -1.52
C SER A 58 -5.12 6.55 -2.31
N LEU A 59 -5.50 6.92 -3.53
CA LEU A 59 -4.79 7.87 -4.37
C LEU A 59 -5.17 9.32 -4.06
N GLU A 60 -6.23 9.54 -3.30
CA GLU A 60 -6.59 10.86 -2.76
C GLU A 60 -5.78 11.12 -1.50
N ALA A 61 -5.47 12.40 -1.25
CA ALA A 61 -4.71 12.77 -0.07
C ALA A 61 -5.59 12.66 1.19
N HIS A 62 -5.07 11.97 2.20
CA HIS A 62 -5.69 11.86 3.53
C HIS A 62 -4.73 12.34 4.59
N CYS A 63 -5.28 12.76 5.74
CA CYS A 63 -4.48 12.97 6.94
C CYS A 63 -3.77 11.65 7.29
N LEU A 64 -2.44 11.66 7.33
CA LEU A 64 -1.65 10.44 7.55
C LEU A 64 -2.05 9.70 8.82
N ILE A 65 -2.36 10.42 9.90
CA ILE A 65 -2.80 9.83 11.17
C ILE A 65 -4.11 9.05 10.98
N ASN A 66 -5.13 9.69 10.39
CA ASN A 66 -6.43 9.06 10.21
C ASN A 66 -6.36 7.95 9.15
N GLY A 67 -5.67 8.21 8.05
CA GLY A 67 -5.54 7.27 6.95
C GLY A 67 -4.74 6.04 7.34
N PHE A 68 -3.62 6.15 8.07
CA PHE A 68 -2.90 4.96 8.55
C PHE A 68 -3.71 4.16 9.56
N ARG A 69 -4.47 4.80 10.45
CA ARG A 69 -5.39 4.11 11.36
C ARG A 69 -6.46 3.34 10.57
N GLU A 70 -7.15 4.01 9.67
CA GLU A 70 -8.25 3.42 8.89
C GLU A 70 -7.76 2.32 7.95
N TYR A 71 -6.72 2.59 7.18
CA TYR A 71 -6.21 1.65 6.17
C TYR A 71 -5.43 0.49 6.79
N ALA A 72 -4.84 0.63 7.97
CA ALA A 72 -4.29 -0.51 8.72
C ALA A 72 -5.38 -1.53 9.04
N LEU A 73 -6.51 -1.09 9.61
CA LEU A 73 -7.63 -1.98 9.95
C LEU A 73 -8.36 -2.48 8.70
N THR A 74 -8.58 -1.62 7.72
CA THR A 74 -9.31 -1.99 6.50
C THR A 74 -8.54 -3.03 5.69
N SER A 75 -7.23 -2.85 5.51
CA SER A 75 -6.39 -3.85 4.83
C SER A 75 -6.25 -5.14 5.62
N ALA A 76 -6.22 -5.10 6.95
CA ALA A 76 -6.12 -6.30 7.79
C ALA A 76 -7.44 -7.09 7.90
N LEU A 77 -8.58 -6.40 7.97
CA LEU A 77 -9.84 -6.99 8.43
C LEU A 77 -10.95 -6.97 7.38
N ARG A 78 -10.83 -6.14 6.34
CA ARG A 78 -11.93 -5.86 5.38
C ARG A 78 -11.53 -5.98 3.92
N ASP A 79 -10.30 -6.39 3.61
CA ASP A 79 -9.87 -6.71 2.25
C ASP A 79 -10.58 -7.99 1.78
N ARG A 80 -11.59 -7.84 0.93
CA ARG A 80 -12.48 -8.95 0.49
C ARG A 80 -11.75 -10.10 -0.22
N ARG A 81 -10.50 -9.91 -0.63
CA ARG A 81 -9.68 -10.97 -1.24
C ARG A 81 -9.17 -11.98 -0.20
N PHE A 82 -9.21 -11.63 1.09
CA PHE A 82 -8.66 -12.42 2.17
C PHE A 82 -9.63 -12.50 3.36
N PRO A 83 -9.61 -13.59 4.15
CA PRO A 83 -10.30 -13.61 5.44
C PRO A 83 -9.66 -12.57 6.39
N PRO A 84 -10.41 -12.01 7.37
CA PRO A 84 -9.83 -11.11 8.36
C PRO A 84 -8.59 -11.73 9.04
N ILE A 85 -7.53 -10.94 9.21
CA ILE A 85 -6.36 -11.35 9.99
C ILE A 85 -6.82 -11.74 11.40
N GLN A 86 -6.23 -12.79 11.96
CA GLN A 86 -6.47 -13.20 13.35
C GLN A 86 -5.30 -12.81 14.24
N ALA A 87 -5.55 -12.56 15.53
CA ALA A 87 -4.51 -12.23 16.51
C ALA A 87 -3.31 -13.19 16.47
N ARG A 88 -3.56 -14.51 16.34
CA ARG A 88 -2.52 -15.55 16.23
C ARG A 88 -1.60 -15.41 15.01
N GLU A 89 -2.01 -14.66 13.99
CA GLU A 89 -1.20 -14.43 12.79
C GLU A 89 -0.19 -13.30 13.00
N LEU A 90 -0.37 -12.43 13.99
CA LEU A 90 0.47 -11.25 14.21
C LEU A 90 1.98 -11.55 14.22
N PRO A 91 2.49 -12.59 14.91
CA PRO A 91 3.93 -12.91 14.90
C PRO A 91 4.52 -13.22 13.52
N SER A 92 3.67 -13.55 12.55
CA SER A 92 4.08 -13.86 11.18
C SER A 92 3.89 -12.71 10.20
N LEU A 93 3.44 -11.54 10.66
CA LEU A 93 3.15 -10.41 9.78
C LEU A 93 4.37 -9.52 9.52
N GLU A 94 4.39 -8.97 8.32
CA GLU A 94 5.14 -7.80 7.91
C GLU A 94 4.13 -6.71 7.53
N CYS A 95 4.35 -5.50 8.01
CA CYS A 95 3.59 -4.32 7.61
C CYS A 95 4.47 -3.41 6.75
N THR A 96 3.94 -2.95 5.64
CA THR A 96 4.54 -1.92 4.79
C THR A 96 3.60 -0.73 4.69
N VAL A 97 4.10 0.47 5.00
CA VAL A 97 3.40 1.72 4.71
C VAL A 97 4.01 2.38 3.48
N SER A 98 3.16 2.91 2.62
CA SER A 98 3.52 3.66 1.42
C SER A 98 2.95 5.06 1.48
N ILE A 99 3.78 6.06 1.18
CA ILE A 99 3.36 7.45 0.97
C ILE A 99 3.71 7.84 -0.45
N LEU A 100 2.69 8.28 -1.20
CA LEU A 100 2.85 8.69 -2.58
C LEU A 100 3.15 10.19 -2.65
N THR A 101 4.15 10.55 -3.45
CA THR A 101 4.72 11.90 -3.58
C THR A 101 5.00 12.23 -5.04
N ASP A 102 5.36 13.49 -5.31
CA ASP A 102 5.94 13.93 -6.58
C ASP A 102 5.06 13.61 -7.80
N TYR A 103 3.78 13.98 -7.71
CA TYR A 103 2.82 13.83 -8.81
C TYR A 103 3.12 14.81 -9.93
N GLU A 104 3.38 14.29 -11.12
CA GLU A 104 3.71 15.05 -12.32
C GLU A 104 2.87 14.57 -13.50
N THR A 105 2.31 15.51 -14.28
CA THR A 105 1.74 15.15 -15.58
C THR A 105 2.89 14.81 -16.53
N ALA A 106 2.85 13.60 -17.08
CA ALA A 106 3.85 13.12 -18.03
C ALA A 106 3.63 13.72 -19.43
N ASN A 107 4.70 13.87 -20.20
CA ASN A 107 4.64 14.44 -21.54
C ASN A 107 3.91 13.53 -22.55
N HIS A 108 3.99 12.22 -22.36
CA HIS A 108 3.28 11.20 -23.14
C HIS A 108 3.16 9.90 -22.34
N TYR A 109 2.38 8.94 -22.84
CA TYR A 109 2.06 7.69 -22.12
C TYR A 109 3.25 6.76 -21.80
N LEU A 110 4.45 7.07 -22.28
CA LEU A 110 5.70 6.32 -22.01
C LEU A 110 6.72 7.12 -21.17
N ASP A 111 6.38 8.35 -20.79
CA ASP A 111 7.24 9.27 -20.03
C ASP A 111 7.18 8.98 -18.52
N TRP A 112 7.67 7.80 -18.16
CA TRP A 112 7.82 7.31 -16.80
C TRP A 112 8.97 6.30 -16.74
N GLU A 113 9.28 5.72 -15.59
CA GLU A 113 10.42 4.82 -15.41
C GLU A 113 9.96 3.63 -14.56
N ALA A 114 10.13 2.41 -15.08
CA ALA A 114 9.69 1.21 -14.39
C ALA A 114 10.53 0.98 -13.13
N GLY A 115 9.89 0.60 -12.04
CA GLY A 115 10.54 0.44 -10.73
C GLY A 115 10.74 1.75 -9.96
N LYS A 116 10.57 2.91 -10.61
CA LYS A 116 10.69 4.23 -9.97
C LYS A 116 9.34 4.95 -9.87
N HIS A 117 8.59 4.99 -10.96
CA HIS A 117 7.35 5.74 -11.05
C HIS A 117 6.13 4.83 -10.98
N GLY A 118 5.19 5.17 -10.10
CA GLY A 118 3.80 4.76 -10.22
C GLY A 118 3.12 5.60 -11.29
N ILE A 119 2.08 5.06 -11.91
CA ILE A 119 1.38 5.71 -13.02
C ILE A 119 -0.13 5.63 -12.84
N ILE A 120 -0.79 6.77 -13.06
CA ILE A 120 -2.24 6.89 -13.21
C ILE A 120 -2.51 7.21 -14.68
N ILE A 121 -3.36 6.42 -15.32
CA ILE A 121 -3.85 6.73 -16.66
C ILE A 121 -5.28 7.24 -16.59
N GLU A 122 -5.60 8.17 -17.47
CA GLU A 122 -6.94 8.67 -17.72
C GLU A 122 -7.17 8.75 -19.24
N PHE A 123 -8.29 8.22 -19.73
CA PHE A 123 -8.67 8.30 -21.13
C PHE A 123 -10.18 8.19 -21.31
N SER A 124 -10.69 8.67 -22.45
CA SER A 124 -12.09 8.47 -22.84
C SER A 124 -12.22 7.20 -23.67
N ASP A 125 -13.17 6.35 -23.30
CA ASP A 125 -13.59 5.19 -24.09
C ASP A 125 -14.16 5.66 -25.43
N PRO A 126 -13.59 5.24 -26.58
CA PRO A 126 -14.06 5.68 -27.89
C PRO A 126 -15.46 5.16 -28.26
N ASP A 127 -15.88 4.02 -27.69
CA ASP A 127 -17.13 3.36 -28.05
C ASP A 127 -18.30 3.87 -27.19
N TYR A 128 -18.02 4.17 -25.91
CA TYR A 128 -19.04 4.58 -24.93
C TYR A 128 -18.91 6.02 -24.45
N ASN A 129 -17.90 6.77 -24.91
CA ASN A 129 -17.58 8.13 -24.48
C ASN A 129 -17.51 8.31 -22.95
N SER A 130 -17.17 7.23 -22.22
CA SER A 130 -17.05 7.21 -20.78
C SER A 130 -15.59 7.44 -20.37
N ARG A 131 -15.37 8.17 -19.27
CA ARG A 131 -14.01 8.34 -18.73
C ARG A 131 -13.59 7.08 -17.98
N ARG A 132 -12.35 6.65 -18.22
CA ARG A 132 -11.72 5.50 -17.57
C ARG A 132 -10.45 5.94 -16.89
N SER A 133 -10.17 5.35 -15.73
CA SER A 133 -8.91 5.54 -15.01
C SER A 133 -8.47 4.27 -14.30
N ALA A 134 -7.16 4.08 -14.20
CA ALA A 134 -6.53 3.04 -13.42
C ALA A 134 -5.14 3.48 -12.98
N THR A 135 -4.60 2.82 -11.95
CA THR A 135 -3.27 3.06 -11.41
C THR A 135 -2.47 1.78 -11.26
N TYR A 136 -1.14 1.91 -11.34
CA TYR A 136 -0.18 0.96 -10.82
C TYR A 136 0.86 1.66 -9.95
N LEU A 137 1.24 1.00 -8.85
CA LEU A 137 2.36 1.40 -8.00
C LEU A 137 3.71 1.17 -8.71
N PRO A 138 4.81 1.85 -8.29
CA PRO A 138 6.11 1.78 -8.96
C PRO A 138 6.64 0.36 -9.23
N GLU A 139 6.40 -0.55 -8.31
CA GLU A 139 6.93 -1.91 -8.31
C GLU A 139 6.22 -2.84 -9.30
N VAL A 140 4.98 -2.55 -9.71
CA VAL A 140 4.13 -3.52 -10.42
C VAL A 140 4.72 -3.91 -11.77
N ALA A 141 5.06 -2.93 -12.61
CA ALA A 141 5.57 -3.23 -13.95
C ALA A 141 6.94 -3.95 -13.90
N ALA A 142 7.78 -3.59 -12.92
CA ALA A 142 9.09 -4.22 -12.73
C ALA A 142 8.96 -5.68 -12.26
N ASN A 143 8.06 -5.96 -11.31
CA ASN A 143 7.82 -7.31 -10.78
C ASN A 143 7.25 -8.26 -11.85
N GLU A 144 6.43 -7.74 -12.75
CA GLU A 144 5.86 -8.51 -13.86
C GLU A 144 6.81 -8.64 -15.07
N GLY A 145 7.93 -7.92 -15.08
CA GLY A 145 8.85 -7.88 -16.21
C GLY A 145 8.26 -7.24 -17.46
N TRP A 146 7.25 -6.37 -17.31
CA TRP A 146 6.58 -5.73 -18.43
C TRP A 146 7.39 -4.59 -19.02
N THR A 147 7.36 -4.47 -20.34
CA THR A 147 7.69 -3.24 -21.04
C THR A 147 6.68 -2.14 -20.68
N LYS A 148 7.04 -0.88 -20.93
CA LYS A 148 6.13 0.24 -20.69
C LYS A 148 4.83 0.14 -21.47
N VAL A 149 4.87 -0.39 -22.70
CA VAL A 149 3.67 -0.56 -23.54
C VAL A 149 2.77 -1.63 -22.96
N GLU A 150 3.32 -2.78 -22.56
CA GLU A 150 2.55 -3.86 -21.93
C GLU A 150 1.89 -3.39 -20.63
N ALA A 151 2.63 -2.64 -19.81
CA ALA A 151 2.08 -2.05 -18.59
C ALA A 151 0.90 -1.12 -18.89
N ILE A 152 1.02 -0.23 -19.89
CA ILE A 152 -0.06 0.69 -20.30
C ILE A 152 -1.28 -0.08 -20.81
N ASP A 153 -1.08 -1.08 -21.66
CA ASP A 153 -2.17 -1.90 -22.20
C ASP A 153 -2.88 -2.65 -21.06
N SER A 154 -2.12 -3.23 -20.13
CA SER A 154 -2.62 -3.88 -18.93
C SER A 154 -3.42 -2.91 -18.04
N LEU A 155 -2.93 -1.69 -17.83
CA LEU A 155 -3.65 -0.63 -17.11
C LEU A 155 -4.97 -0.25 -17.80
N MET A 156 -5.00 -0.17 -19.12
CA MET A 156 -6.25 0.10 -19.85
C MET A 156 -7.27 -1.02 -19.65
N ARG A 157 -6.83 -2.30 -19.68
CA ARG A 157 -7.68 -3.44 -19.33
C ARG A 157 -8.17 -3.35 -17.89
N LYS A 158 -7.29 -2.99 -16.95
CA LYS A 158 -7.63 -2.78 -15.54
C LYS A 158 -8.65 -1.66 -15.33
N ALA A 159 -8.62 -0.62 -16.17
CA ALA A 159 -9.62 0.45 -16.22
C ALA A 159 -10.97 0.02 -16.84
N GLY A 160 -11.10 -1.27 -17.19
CA GLY A 160 -12.29 -1.89 -17.76
C GLY A 160 -12.46 -1.70 -19.27
N TYR A 161 -11.40 -1.30 -19.99
CA TYR A 161 -11.48 -1.18 -21.45
C TYR A 161 -11.27 -2.55 -22.12
N ASN A 162 -12.30 -3.00 -22.86
CA ASN A 162 -12.30 -4.30 -23.51
C ASN A 162 -12.08 -4.25 -25.03
N GLY A 163 -12.04 -3.05 -25.63
CA GLY A 163 -11.85 -2.88 -27.07
C GLY A 163 -10.41 -3.10 -27.56
N ALA A 164 -10.18 -2.78 -28.84
CA ALA A 164 -8.87 -2.87 -29.46
C ALA A 164 -7.97 -1.71 -29.02
N ILE A 165 -6.78 -2.01 -28.48
CA ILE A 165 -5.83 -0.98 -28.03
C ILE A 165 -4.93 -0.61 -29.19
N THR A 166 -5.18 0.56 -29.79
CA THR A 166 -4.40 1.10 -30.90
C THR A 166 -3.41 2.16 -30.43
N GLU A 167 -2.40 2.45 -31.24
CA GLU A 167 -1.43 3.51 -30.94
C GLU A 167 -2.09 4.90 -30.83
N SER A 168 -3.09 5.18 -31.67
CA SER A 168 -3.84 6.44 -31.60
C SER A 168 -4.67 6.56 -30.32
N LEU A 169 -5.10 5.44 -29.73
CA LEU A 169 -5.76 5.45 -28.43
C LEU A 169 -4.75 5.67 -27.30
N ARG A 170 -3.59 5.01 -27.33
CA ARG A 170 -2.53 5.24 -26.33
C ARG A 170 -2.06 6.69 -26.29
N LYS A 171 -1.91 7.33 -27.45
CA LYS A 171 -1.55 8.75 -27.55
C LYS A 171 -2.59 9.72 -26.97
N ARG A 172 -3.83 9.25 -26.73
CA ARG A 172 -4.89 10.04 -26.08
C ARG A 172 -4.93 9.85 -24.55
N ILE A 173 -4.07 8.98 -24.00
CA ILE A 173 -3.95 8.79 -22.56
C ILE A 173 -3.30 10.05 -21.96
N LYS A 174 -3.98 10.62 -20.97
CA LYS A 174 -3.36 11.51 -20.01
C LYS A 174 -2.72 10.64 -18.95
N LEU A 175 -1.40 10.76 -18.77
CA LEU A 175 -0.65 10.01 -17.78
C LEU A 175 -0.15 10.97 -16.69
N THR A 176 -0.39 10.60 -15.44
CA THR A 176 0.24 11.22 -14.27
C THR A 176 1.21 10.21 -13.69
N ARG A 177 2.48 10.58 -13.53
CA ARG A 177 3.48 9.76 -12.83
C ARG A 177 3.66 10.28 -11.41
N TYR A 178 4.02 9.40 -10.49
CA TYR A 178 4.32 9.74 -9.10
C TYR A 178 5.39 8.81 -8.55
N GLN A 179 6.01 9.19 -7.43
CA GLN A 179 6.92 8.33 -6.69
C GLN A 179 6.28 7.88 -5.38
N SER A 180 6.88 6.90 -4.72
CA SER A 180 6.45 6.52 -3.37
C SER A 180 7.65 6.23 -2.48
N THR A 181 7.52 6.62 -1.22
CA THR A 181 8.42 6.19 -0.16
C THR A 181 7.79 5.03 0.60
N LEU A 182 8.60 4.05 0.99
CA LEU A 182 8.16 2.83 1.64
C LEU A 182 8.94 2.61 2.94
N PHE A 183 8.27 2.13 3.97
CA PHE A 183 8.92 1.56 5.15
C PHE A 183 8.22 0.26 5.50
N SER A 184 8.99 -0.80 5.74
CA SER A 184 8.48 -2.12 6.11
C SER A 184 9.05 -2.55 7.46
N MET A 185 8.28 -3.32 8.22
CA MET A 185 8.68 -3.84 9.52
C MET A 185 7.98 -5.18 9.79
N HIS A 186 8.73 -6.16 10.27
CA HIS A 186 8.19 -7.40 10.81
C HIS A 186 7.64 -7.19 12.23
N TYR A 187 6.64 -7.99 12.61
CA TYR A 187 6.05 -7.91 13.95
C TYR A 187 7.08 -8.09 15.07
N SER A 188 8.10 -8.93 14.88
CA SER A 188 9.19 -9.10 15.85
C SER A 188 9.97 -7.80 16.09
N GLU A 189 10.25 -7.04 15.02
CA GLU A 189 10.94 -5.75 15.10
C GLU A 189 10.07 -4.70 15.80
N TYR A 190 8.75 -4.70 15.50
CA TYR A 190 7.77 -3.88 16.21
C TYR A 190 7.75 -4.18 17.72
N VAL A 191 7.70 -5.46 18.10
CA VAL A 191 7.71 -5.88 19.51
C VAL A 191 8.99 -5.43 20.20
N SER A 192 10.16 -5.65 19.57
CA SER A 192 11.44 -5.17 20.10
C SER A 192 11.46 -3.65 20.27
N TYR A 193 10.99 -2.91 19.26
CA TYR A 193 10.93 -1.45 19.29
C TYR A 193 10.04 -0.94 20.43
N VAL A 194 8.83 -1.48 20.54
CA VAL A 194 7.87 -1.08 21.59
C VAL A 194 8.39 -1.45 22.97
N LYS A 195 9.00 -2.62 23.15
CA LYS A 195 9.62 -3.00 24.43
C LYS A 195 10.73 -2.02 24.82
N THR A 196 11.59 -1.63 23.89
CA THR A 196 12.70 -0.71 24.15
C THR A 196 12.22 0.71 24.43
N THR A 197 11.21 1.21 23.71
CA THR A 197 10.78 2.60 23.79
C THR A 197 9.67 2.86 24.82
N ARG A 198 8.84 1.85 25.13
CA ARG A 198 7.66 1.95 26.01
C ARG A 198 7.73 1.04 27.24
N GLY A 199 8.82 0.27 27.40
CA GLY A 199 9.12 -0.52 28.60
C GLY A 199 8.47 -1.91 28.66
N ALA A 200 7.49 -2.20 27.82
CA ALA A 200 6.82 -3.51 27.76
C ALA A 200 6.45 -3.89 26.33
N ALA A 201 6.48 -5.19 26.03
CA ALA A 201 5.98 -5.71 24.76
C ALA A 201 4.44 -5.73 24.74
N PRO A 202 3.80 -5.54 23.59
CA PRO A 202 2.36 -5.68 23.47
C PRO A 202 1.93 -7.12 23.82
N THR A 203 0.92 -7.24 24.69
CA THR A 203 0.43 -8.54 25.16
C THR A 203 -0.91 -8.84 24.49
N ILE A 204 -1.01 -9.97 23.81
CA ILE A 204 -2.23 -10.36 23.09
C ILE A 204 -2.60 -11.78 23.50
N ALA A 205 -3.81 -11.94 24.04
CA ALA A 205 -4.31 -13.23 24.51
C ALA A 205 -4.25 -14.27 23.36
N GLY A 206 -3.59 -15.40 23.62
CA GLY A 206 -3.46 -16.50 22.64
C GLY A 206 -2.32 -16.35 21.63
N VAL A 207 -1.51 -15.29 21.71
CA VAL A 207 -0.30 -15.11 20.89
C VAL A 207 0.93 -15.38 21.76
N LYS A 208 1.68 -16.46 21.48
CA LYS A 208 2.94 -16.71 22.22
C LYS A 208 3.98 -15.67 21.78
N PRO A 209 4.73 -15.06 22.72
CA PRO A 209 5.89 -14.26 22.36
C PRO A 209 6.89 -15.15 21.62
N GLY A 210 7.28 -14.75 20.41
CA GLY A 210 8.24 -15.49 19.60
C GLY A 210 9.54 -15.70 20.38
N VAL A 211 9.95 -16.95 20.52
CA VAL A 211 11.28 -17.32 21.03
C VAL A 211 12.26 -17.10 19.88
N HIS A 212 13.33 -16.35 20.18
CA HIS A 212 14.44 -16.07 19.27
C HIS A 212 15.08 -17.32 18.69
#